data_AF-A0A1B6I5Z9-F1
#
_entry.id   AF-A0A1B6I5Z9-F1
#
_cell.length_a   1.000
_cell.length_b   1.000
_cell.length_c   1.000
_cell.angle_alpha   90.00
_cell.angle_beta   90.00
_cell.angle_gamma   90.00
#
_symmetry.space_group_name_H-M   'P 1'
#
loop_
_entity.id
_entity.type
_entity.pdbx_description
1 polymer ?
#
loop_
_entity_poly.entity_id
_entity_poly.type
_entity_poly.pdbx_seq_one_letter_code
_entity_poly.pdbx_strand_id
1 'polypeptide(L)'
;MAISPRESGQFIEKLSKNVKICDEKITNLSEKLFDELQKGNISPSGFSEHPCHPVANDAAFNWIFFVDTINFCFWSVDGAHWEVNWMGNSYTGYFALCAAVNRAMEEGVNVTDPRVYSQWRLSD
;
A
#
# COMPACT_ATOMS: atom_id res chain seq x y z
N MET A 1 0.58 16.22 26.55
CA MET A 1 0.79 14.76 26.64
C MET A 1 0.37 14.19 25.30
N ALA A 2 1.19 13.39 24.63
CA ALA A 2 0.79 12.74 23.39
C ALA A 2 -0.24 11.65 23.73
N ILE A 3 -1.34 11.59 22.98
CA ILE A 3 -2.38 10.56 23.09
C ILE A 3 -2.10 9.44 22.08
N SER A 4 -2.59 8.23 22.34
CA SER A 4 -2.40 7.10 21.41
C SER A 4 -3.12 7.35 20.07
N PRO A 5 -2.77 6.64 18.97
CA PRO A 5 -3.51 6.74 17.71
C PRO A 5 -5.01 6.44 17.86
N ARG A 6 -5.38 5.47 18.72
CA ARG A 6 -6.77 5.15 19.03
C ARG A 6 -7.50 6.33 19.69
N GLU A 7 -6.92 6.89 20.74
CA GLU A 7 -7.50 8.03 21.45
C GLU A 7 -7.56 9.28 20.56
N SER A 8 -6.55 9.47 19.71
CA SER A 8 -6.52 10.54 18.70
C SER A 8 -7.68 10.42 17.72
N GLY A 9 -7.88 9.22 17.17
CA GLY A 9 -9.00 8.95 16.25
C GLY A 9 -10.36 9.20 16.92
N GLN A 10 -10.54 8.74 18.16
CA GLN A 10 -11.77 8.98 18.94
C GLN A 10 -11.99 10.47 19.22
N PHE A 11 -10.94 11.22 19.54
CA PHE A 11 -11.04 12.66 19.77
C PHE A 11 -11.48 13.41 18.51
N ILE A 12 -10.88 13.07 17.36
CA ILE A 12 -11.23 13.66 16.05
C ILE A 12 -12.68 13.36 15.69
N GLU A 13 -13.12 12.11 15.83
CA GLU A 13 -14.50 11.67 15.56
C GLU A 13 -15.51 12.49 16.38
N LYS A 14 -15.29 12.60 17.70
CA LYS A 14 -16.18 13.32 18.62
C LYS A 14 -16.35 14.80 18.26
N LEU A 15 -15.28 15.44 17.79
CA LEU A 15 -15.28 16.87 17.47
C LEU A 15 -15.60 17.18 16.00
N SER A 16 -15.58 16.18 15.12
CA SER A 16 -15.85 16.36 13.70
C SER A 16 -17.28 16.88 13.48
N LYS A 17 -17.41 17.95 12.70
CA LYS A 17 -18.69 18.60 12.39
C LYS A 17 -19.30 18.13 11.07
N ASN A 18 -18.44 17.85 10.09
CA ASN A 18 -18.85 17.61 8.70
C ASN A 18 -18.80 16.14 8.30
N VAL A 19 -18.03 15.32 9.02
CA VAL A 19 -17.85 13.89 8.73
C VAL A 19 -18.21 13.11 9.99
N LYS A 20 -19.03 12.08 9.85
CA LYS A 20 -19.47 11.21 10.95
C LYS A 20 -19.22 9.75 10.60
N ILE A 21 -18.90 8.96 11.62
CA ILE A 21 -18.84 7.52 11.49
C ILE A 21 -20.26 6.97 11.49
N CYS A 22 -20.53 6.01 10.60
CA CYS A 22 -21.81 5.31 10.56
C CYS A 22 -21.65 3.93 11.21
N ASP A 23 -21.97 3.83 12.50
CA ASP A 23 -21.76 2.61 13.31
C ASP A 23 -22.47 1.39 12.72
N GLU A 24 -23.69 1.57 12.20
CA GLU A 24 -24.44 0.49 11.55
C GLU A 24 -23.67 -0.12 10.37
N LYS A 25 -23.02 0.72 9.55
CA LYS A 25 -22.23 0.25 8.41
C LYS A 25 -20.94 -0.45 8.85
N ILE A 26 -20.35 -0.04 9.98
CA ILE A 26 -19.20 -0.74 10.55
C ILE A 26 -19.59 -2.15 10.95
N THR A 27 -20.69 -2.33 11.69
CA THR A 27 -21.16 -3.66 12.11
C THR A 27 -21.46 -4.54 10.89
N ASN A 28 -22.24 -4.02 9.93
CA ASN A 28 -22.58 -4.74 8.71
C ASN A 28 -21.34 -5.16 7.90
N LEU A 29 -20.32 -4.29 7.81
CA LEU A 29 -19.06 -4.62 7.14
C LEU A 29 -18.25 -5.65 7.93
N SER A 30 -18.23 -5.53 9.25
CA SER A 30 -17.48 -6.44 10.13
C SER A 30 -18.04 -7.87 10.06
N GLU A 31 -19.36 -8.02 10.05
CA GLU A 31 -20.03 -9.32 9.88
C GLU A 31 -19.69 -9.93 8.52
N LYS A 32 -19.75 -9.14 7.43
CA LYS A 32 -19.36 -9.60 6.10
C LYS A 32 -17.90 -10.05 6.04
N LEU A 33 -16.98 -9.24 6.59
CA LEU A 33 -15.56 -9.59 6.62
C LEU A 33 -15.32 -10.86 7.42
N PHE A 34 -16.01 -11.03 8.55
CA PHE A 34 -15.94 -12.24 9.36
C PHE A 34 -16.42 -13.47 8.60
N ASP A 35 -17.55 -13.38 7.91
CA ASP A 35 -18.06 -14.48 7.08
C ASP A 35 -17.08 -14.86 5.96
N GLU A 36 -16.48 -13.88 5.28
CA GLU A 36 -15.50 -14.14 4.20
C GLU A 36 -14.18 -14.72 4.73
N LEU A 37 -13.74 -14.31 5.93
CA LEU A 37 -12.62 -14.93 6.64
C LEU A 37 -12.93 -16.40 6.99
N GLN A 38 -14.13 -16.69 7.49
CA GLN A 38 -14.53 -18.07 7.80
C GLN A 38 -14.62 -18.96 6.56
N LYS A 39 -15.05 -18.40 5.43
CA LYS A 39 -15.08 -19.09 4.13
C LYS A 39 -13.69 -19.25 3.51
N GLY A 40 -12.68 -18.53 4.01
CA GLY A 40 -11.33 -18.53 3.45
C GLY A 40 -11.17 -17.72 2.16
N ASN A 41 -12.15 -16.88 1.82
CA ASN A 41 -12.08 -15.99 0.65
C ASN A 41 -11.16 -14.78 0.89
N ILE A 42 -10.95 -14.44 2.16
CA ILE A 42 -9.99 -13.44 2.61
C ILE A 42 -9.09 -14.12 3.63
N SER A 43 -7.80 -13.81 3.57
CA SER A 43 -6.81 -14.30 4.52
C SER A 43 -5.95 -13.15 5.04
N PRO A 44 -5.51 -13.18 6.31
CA PRO A 44 -4.46 -12.29 6.80
C PRO A 44 -3.16 -12.38 5.98
N SER A 45 -2.90 -13.51 5.30
CA SER A 45 -1.76 -13.68 4.40
C SER A 45 -1.96 -13.06 3.01
N GLY A 46 -3.18 -12.61 2.67
CA GLY A 46 -3.54 -12.18 1.32
C GLY A 46 -2.67 -11.04 0.77
N PHE A 47 -2.10 -10.20 1.62
CA PHE A 47 -1.10 -9.22 1.19
C PHE A 47 0.13 -9.93 0.59
N SER A 48 0.76 -10.83 1.33
CA SER A 48 1.98 -11.53 0.90
C SER A 48 1.76 -12.51 -0.26
N GLU A 49 0.50 -12.80 -0.61
CA GLU A 49 0.15 -13.69 -1.73
C GLU A 49 0.20 -13.00 -3.09
N HIS A 50 0.13 -11.66 -3.14
CA HIS A 50 0.19 -10.94 -4.40
C HIS A 50 1.63 -10.97 -4.97
N PRO A 51 1.84 -11.30 -6.26
CA PRO A 51 3.17 -11.51 -6.82
C PRO A 51 4.07 -10.27 -6.78
N CYS A 52 3.50 -9.07 -6.75
CA CYS A 52 4.26 -7.83 -6.66
C CYS A 52 4.69 -7.45 -5.23
N HIS A 53 4.16 -8.09 -4.20
CA HIS A 53 4.50 -7.76 -2.82
C HIS A 53 5.77 -8.48 -2.35
N PRO A 54 6.51 -7.89 -1.40
CA PRO A 54 7.72 -8.51 -0.89
C PRO A 54 7.37 -9.76 -0.06
N VAL A 55 8.25 -10.76 -0.13
CA VAL A 55 8.21 -11.90 0.79
C VAL A 55 8.47 -11.41 2.21
N ALA A 56 7.71 -11.93 3.20
CA ALA A 56 7.83 -11.55 4.60
C ALA A 56 9.19 -11.95 5.22
N ASN A 57 10.19 -11.08 5.03
CA ASN A 57 11.55 -11.19 5.56
C ASN A 57 12.09 -9.79 5.90
N ASP A 58 13.33 -9.69 6.40
CA ASP A 58 13.90 -8.41 6.83
C ASP A 58 14.04 -7.38 5.69
N ALA A 59 14.20 -7.82 4.43
CA ALA A 59 14.27 -6.92 3.29
C ALA A 59 12.91 -6.27 2.97
N ALA A 60 11.79 -6.91 3.37
CA ALA A 60 10.46 -6.35 3.20
C ALA A 60 10.29 -5.01 3.91
N PHE A 61 10.96 -4.79 5.04
CA PHE A 61 10.88 -3.52 5.76
C PHE A 61 11.39 -2.35 4.91
N ASN A 62 12.55 -2.50 4.26
CA ASN A 62 13.10 -1.46 3.39
C ASN A 62 12.26 -1.29 2.12
N TRP A 63 11.70 -2.39 1.59
CA TRP A 63 10.80 -2.34 0.45
C TRP A 63 9.52 -1.54 0.76
N ILE A 64 8.86 -1.87 1.88
CA ILE A 64 7.62 -1.19 2.32
C ILE A 64 7.93 0.28 2.61
N PHE A 65 9.01 0.55 3.36
CA PHE A 65 9.43 1.90 3.66
C PHE A 65 9.68 2.72 2.39
N PHE A 66 10.36 2.14 1.39
CA PHE A 66 10.62 2.82 0.12
C PHE A 66 9.32 3.13 -0.64
N VAL A 67 8.45 2.13 -0.83
CA VAL A 67 7.17 2.28 -1.53
C VAL A 67 6.28 3.35 -0.88
N ASP A 68 6.22 3.36 0.46
CA ASP A 68 5.44 4.37 1.21
C ASP A 68 6.10 5.76 1.19
N THR A 69 7.44 5.83 1.16
CA THR A 69 8.20 7.08 1.17
C THR A 69 8.06 7.87 -0.13
N ILE A 70 8.11 7.19 -1.28
CA ILE A 70 8.00 7.89 -2.57
C ILE A 70 6.58 8.44 -2.81
N ASN A 71 5.58 7.95 -2.06
CA ASN A 71 4.19 8.41 -2.07
C ASN A 71 3.64 8.60 -3.51
N PHE A 72 3.90 7.63 -4.38
CA PHE A 72 3.58 7.75 -5.80
C PHE A 72 2.07 7.81 -6.01
N CYS A 73 1.62 8.82 -6.75
CA CYS A 73 0.22 8.98 -7.10
C CYS A 73 -0.20 7.93 -8.14
N PHE A 74 -1.10 7.02 -7.76
CA PHE A 74 -1.63 5.97 -8.63
C PHE A 74 -2.98 6.34 -9.28
N TRP A 75 -3.42 7.58 -9.15
CA TRP A 75 -4.65 8.08 -9.79
C TRP A 75 -4.41 8.33 -11.29
N SER A 76 -5.34 7.91 -12.13
CA SER A 76 -5.34 8.31 -13.55
C SER A 76 -6.09 9.62 -13.72
N VAL A 77 -5.46 10.57 -14.42
CA VAL A 77 -6.14 11.74 -14.95
C VAL A 77 -6.63 11.38 -16.35
N ASP A 78 -7.91 11.61 -16.63
CA ASP A 78 -8.53 11.36 -17.95
C ASP A 78 -8.38 9.93 -18.47
N GLY A 79 -8.31 8.94 -17.57
CA GLY A 79 -8.16 7.53 -17.93
C GLY A 79 -6.77 7.13 -18.43
N ALA A 80 -5.79 8.06 -18.41
CA ALA A 80 -4.39 7.74 -18.68
C ALA A 80 -3.82 6.97 -17.48
N HIS A 81 -3.57 5.68 -17.67
CA HIS A 81 -2.89 4.84 -16.70
C HIS A 81 -1.44 4.68 -17.12
N TRP A 82 -0.54 4.84 -16.16
CA TRP A 82 0.81 4.35 -16.31
C TRP A 82 0.81 2.83 -16.14
N GLU A 83 1.69 2.16 -16.87
CA GLU A 83 1.75 0.71 -16.95
C GLU A 83 3.19 0.23 -16.77
N VAL A 84 3.36 -0.87 -16.05
CA VAL A 84 4.65 -1.56 -15.92
C VAL A 84 4.48 -3.02 -16.29
N ASN A 85 5.27 -3.45 -17.27
CA ASN A 85 5.39 -4.85 -17.63
C ASN A 85 6.48 -5.52 -16.77
N TRP A 86 6.09 -6.57 -16.05
CA TRP A 86 6.99 -7.35 -15.19
C TRP A 86 6.52 -8.81 -15.13
N MET A 87 7.45 -9.76 -15.25
CA MET A 87 7.19 -11.21 -15.29
C MET A 87 6.07 -11.63 -16.27
N GLY A 88 5.99 -10.97 -17.45
CA GLY A 88 4.99 -11.28 -18.47
C GLY A 88 3.57 -10.76 -18.18
N ASN A 89 3.38 -10.00 -17.10
CA ASN A 89 2.11 -9.35 -16.76
C ASN A 89 2.22 -7.83 -16.88
N SER A 90 1.12 -7.20 -17.26
CA SER A 90 0.95 -5.74 -17.22
C SER A 90 0.27 -5.35 -15.92
N TYR A 91 0.87 -4.39 -15.21
CA TYR A 91 0.34 -3.83 -13.97
C TYR A 91 0.04 -2.34 -14.12
N THR A 92 -0.98 -1.85 -13.41
CA THR A 92 -1.35 -0.42 -13.34
C THR A 92 -1.47 0.04 -11.89
N GLY A 93 -1.51 1.37 -11.67
CA GLY A 93 -1.76 1.96 -10.36
C GLY A 93 -0.72 1.58 -9.30
N TYR A 94 -1.16 1.17 -8.11
CA TYR A 94 -0.26 0.75 -7.03
C TYR A 94 0.57 -0.49 -7.39
N PHE A 95 0.00 -1.45 -8.12
CA PHE A 95 0.75 -2.65 -8.50
C PHE A 95 1.78 -2.38 -9.59
N ALA A 96 1.56 -1.38 -10.45
CA ALA A 96 2.61 -0.90 -11.36
C ALA A 96 3.82 -0.39 -10.59
N LEU A 97 3.61 0.30 -9.46
CA LEU A 97 4.70 0.73 -8.60
C LEU A 97 5.44 -0.47 -8.01
N CYS A 98 4.70 -1.40 -7.42
CA CYS A 98 5.30 -2.60 -6.85
C CYS A 98 6.13 -3.37 -7.90
N ALA A 99 5.59 -3.50 -9.12
CA ALA A 99 6.28 -4.13 -10.25
C ALA A 99 7.53 -3.34 -10.68
N ALA A 100 7.48 -2.00 -10.72
CA ALA A 100 8.64 -1.18 -11.04
C ALA A 100 9.76 -1.34 -10.02
N VAL A 101 9.43 -1.37 -8.72
CA VAL A 101 10.38 -1.61 -7.64
C VAL A 101 11.04 -2.97 -7.81
N ASN A 102 10.26 -4.03 -7.99
CA ASN A 102 10.81 -5.38 -8.13
C ASN A 102 11.67 -5.51 -9.40
N ARG A 103 11.21 -4.96 -10.53
CA ARG A 103 11.97 -4.95 -11.78
C ARG A 103 13.31 -4.23 -11.62
N ALA A 104 13.33 -3.06 -10.97
CA ALA A 104 14.57 -2.32 -10.73
C ALA A 104 15.56 -3.13 -9.87
N MET A 105 15.06 -3.82 -8.85
CA MET A 105 15.88 -4.71 -8.01
C MET A 105 16.45 -5.89 -8.80
N GLU A 106 15.66 -6.49 -9.70
CA GLU A 106 16.11 -7.56 -10.61
C GLU A 106 17.15 -7.08 -11.64
N GLU A 107 17.01 -5.85 -12.12
CA GLU A 107 17.95 -5.18 -13.04
C GLU A 107 19.23 -4.70 -12.33
N GLY A 108 19.36 -4.92 -11.02
CA GLY A 108 20.55 -4.61 -10.24
C GLY A 108 20.58 -3.23 -9.61
N VAL A 109 19.48 -2.47 -9.68
CA VAL A 109 19.34 -1.17 -9.01
C VAL A 109 18.67 -1.40 -7.66
N ASN A 110 19.44 -1.30 -6.58
CA ASN A 110 18.89 -1.46 -5.23
C ASN A 110 18.12 -0.22 -4.77
N VAL A 111 16.91 -0.03 -5.30
CA VAL A 111 16.05 1.13 -5.01
C VAL A 111 15.56 1.16 -3.56
N THR A 112 15.70 0.08 -2.80
CA THR A 112 15.33 0.05 -1.37
C THR A 112 16.44 0.57 -0.46
N ASP A 113 17.64 0.82 -0.99
CA ASP A 113 18.76 1.38 -0.25
C ASP A 113 18.67 2.92 -0.21
N PRO A 114 18.60 3.56 0.97
CA PRO A 114 18.58 5.02 1.11
C PRO A 114 19.74 5.74 0.43
N ARG A 115 20.90 5.08 0.31
CA ARG A 115 22.06 5.67 -0.38
C ARG A 115 21.86 5.77 -1.89
N VAL A 116 20.94 4.99 -2.45
CA VAL A 116 20.57 5.04 -3.87
C VAL A 116 19.53 6.13 -4.09
N TYR A 117 18.35 6.03 -3.45
CA TYR A 117 17.26 6.97 -3.74
C TYR A 117 17.47 8.38 -3.18
N SER A 118 18.36 8.57 -2.20
CA SER A 118 18.74 9.93 -1.75
C SER A 118 19.51 10.73 -2.80
N GLN A 119 20.01 10.08 -3.85
CA GLN A 119 20.77 10.73 -4.92
C GLN A 119 19.92 11.08 -6.14
N TRP A 120 18.69 10.56 -6.22
CA TRP A 120 17.82 10.76 -7.37
C TRP A 120 17.42 12.22 -7.54
N ARG A 121 17.44 12.66 -8.80
CA ARG A 121 17.00 13.98 -9.22
C ARG A 121 15.90 13.82 -10.26
N LEU A 122 15.02 14.80 -10.31
CA LEU A 122 13.98 14.85 -11.35
C LEU A 122 14.56 14.93 -12.78
N SER A 123 15.83 15.31 -12.90
CA SER A 123 16.56 15.44 -14.16
C SER A 123 17.24 14.16 -14.65
N ASP A 124 17.26 13.11 -13.82
CA ASP A 124 17.81 11.80 -14.18
C ASP A 124 16.82 11.02 -15.06
#